data_AF-A0A8C9XTI5-F1
#
_entry.id   AF-A0A8C9XTI5-F1
#
_cell.length_a   1.000
_cell.length_b   1.000
_cell.length_c   1.000
_cell.angle_alpha   90.00
_cell.angle_beta   90.00
_cell.angle_gamma   90.00
#
_symmetry.space_group_name_H-M   'P 1'
#
loop_
_entity.id
_entity.type
_entity.pdbx_description
1 polymer ?
#
loop_
_entity_poly.entity_id
_entity_poly.type
_entity_poly.pdbx_seq_one_letter_code
_entity_poly.pdbx_strand_id
1 'polypeptide(L)'
;GVEGASAAAHALSLPADAYGNDPRLEVMWAMKAYNHAEVYFNLISSVDPKFLKLTKLDDKIYSTFRETFKELDIKLLKPDDLKSDEAKETWRPFCNQFEGLIEDFNYGTLLRLDCEKDYTEENTIFATRVQFFAVEIARNREGYNNTSLKKS
;
A
#
# COMPACT_ATOMS: atom_id res chain seq x y z
N GLY A 1 9.12 28.17 -0.47
CA GLY A 1 8.07 29.10 -0.02
C GLY A 1 6.81 28.31 0.27
N VAL A 2 5.99 28.78 1.21
CA VAL A 2 4.78 28.10 1.72
C VAL A 2 3.77 27.78 0.60
N GLU A 3 3.77 28.57 -0.47
CA GLU A 3 2.93 28.38 -1.67
C GLU A 3 3.35 27.17 -2.53
N GLY A 4 4.66 26.86 -2.59
CA GLY A 4 5.16 25.69 -3.33
C GLY A 4 4.83 24.36 -2.65
N ALA A 5 4.73 24.35 -1.32
CA ALA A 5 4.32 23.17 -0.55
C ALA A 5 2.82 22.86 -0.72
N SER A 6 1.98 23.91 -0.81
CA SER A 6 0.54 23.76 -1.04
C SER A 6 0.21 23.26 -2.45
N ALA A 7 0.95 23.73 -3.47
CA ALA A 7 0.81 23.25 -4.85
C ALA A 7 1.25 21.78 -5.00
N ALA A 8 2.33 21.38 -4.31
CA ALA A 8 2.79 20.00 -4.29
C ALA A 8 1.79 19.07 -3.59
N ALA A 9 1.18 19.49 -2.47
CA ALA A 9 0.18 18.70 -1.77
C ALA A 9 -1.09 18.48 -2.64
N HIS A 10 -1.55 19.51 -3.34
CA HIS A 10 -2.72 19.42 -4.24
C HIS A 10 -2.42 18.61 -5.52
N ALA A 11 -1.17 18.61 -6.02
CA ALA A 11 -0.79 17.81 -7.18
C ALA A 11 -0.77 16.30 -6.89
N LEU A 12 -0.68 15.92 -5.62
CA LEU A 12 -0.57 14.53 -5.18
C LEU A 12 -1.93 13.88 -4.86
N SER A 13 -3.03 14.65 -4.85
CA SER A 13 -4.38 14.18 -4.52
C SER A 13 -5.26 13.88 -5.74
N LEU A 14 -4.80 14.20 -6.95
CA LEU A 14 -5.51 13.90 -8.19
C LEU A 14 -4.97 12.61 -8.85
N PRO A 15 -5.81 11.86 -9.57
CA PRO A 15 -5.39 10.66 -10.29
C PRO A 15 -4.32 11.02 -11.34
N ALA A 16 -3.40 10.08 -11.58
CA ALA A 16 -2.25 10.29 -12.47
C ALA A 16 -2.62 10.76 -13.88
N ASP A 17 -3.83 10.47 -14.34
CA ASP A 17 -4.40 10.89 -15.63
C ASP A 17 -4.57 12.42 -15.77
N ALA A 18 -4.69 13.15 -14.65
CA ALA A 18 -4.87 14.61 -14.64
C ALA A 18 -3.58 15.39 -14.91
N TYR A 19 -2.42 14.74 -14.83
CA TYR A 19 -1.11 15.34 -15.04
C TYR A 19 -0.39 14.54 -16.12
N GLY A 20 -0.52 14.95 -17.38
CA GLY A 20 0.19 14.30 -18.49
C GLY A 20 1.67 14.14 -18.17
N ASN A 21 2.22 12.92 -18.33
CA ASN A 21 3.60 12.47 -18.05
C ASN A 21 4.60 13.62 -17.80
N ASP A 22 4.57 14.23 -16.60
CA ASP A 22 5.60 15.17 -16.16
C ASP A 22 6.62 14.36 -15.38
N PRO A 23 7.85 14.18 -15.89
CA PRO A 23 8.87 13.38 -15.21
C PRO A 23 9.17 13.86 -13.78
N ARG A 24 8.93 15.15 -13.48
CA ARG A 24 9.12 15.69 -12.13
C ARG A 24 8.03 15.21 -11.16
N LEU A 25 6.81 15.01 -11.66
CA LEU A 25 5.70 14.48 -10.86
C LEU A 25 5.91 12.99 -10.56
N GLU A 26 6.40 12.23 -11.54
CA GLU A 26 6.79 10.82 -11.35
C GLU A 26 7.87 10.67 -10.27
N VAL A 27 8.89 11.53 -10.29
CA VAL A 27 9.94 11.57 -9.27
C VAL A 27 9.38 11.90 -7.89
N MET A 28 8.46 12.88 -7.79
CA MET A 28 7.81 13.21 -6.51
C MET A 28 6.95 12.06 -5.97
N TRP A 29 6.22 11.36 -6.85
CA TRP A 29 5.46 10.17 -6.46
C TRP A 29 6.35 9.04 -5.99
N ALA A 30 7.44 8.75 -6.72
CA ALA A 30 8.41 7.74 -6.33
C ALA A 30 9.04 8.05 -4.95
N MET A 31 9.45 9.31 -4.72
CA MET A 31 10.04 9.73 -3.46
C MET A 31 9.06 9.60 -2.28
N LYS A 32 7.79 9.98 -2.49
CA LYS A 32 6.76 9.86 -1.43
C LYS A 32 6.37 8.41 -1.17
N ALA A 33 6.31 7.56 -2.20
CA ALA A 33 6.07 6.13 -2.05
C ALA A 33 7.22 5.42 -1.32
N TYR A 34 8.46 5.82 -1.58
CA TYR A 34 9.65 5.34 -0.87
C TYR A 34 9.64 5.76 0.61
N ASN A 35 9.42 7.05 0.89
CA ASN A 35 9.30 7.54 2.27
C ASN A 35 8.20 6.81 3.05
N HIS A 36 7.06 6.55 2.40
CA HIS A 36 5.98 5.76 3.01
C HIS A 36 6.42 4.34 3.37
N ALA A 37 7.15 3.67 2.46
CA ALA A 37 7.69 2.34 2.70
C ALA A 37 8.67 2.31 3.88
N GLU A 38 9.59 3.26 3.95
CA GLU A 38 10.55 3.36 5.06
C GLU A 38 9.86 3.59 6.40
N VAL A 39 8.93 4.54 6.46
CA VAL A 39 8.17 4.84 7.69
C VAL A 39 7.39 3.60 8.14
N TYR A 40 6.71 2.93 7.21
CA TYR A 40 5.97 1.72 7.53
C TYR A 40 6.87 0.58 8.00
N PHE A 41 7.99 0.35 7.31
CA PHE A 41 8.96 -0.69 7.67
C PHE A 41 9.53 -0.46 9.08
N ASN A 42 9.89 0.79 9.40
CA ASN A 42 10.34 1.16 10.74
C ASN A 42 9.27 0.88 11.81
N LEU A 43 7.99 1.13 11.50
CA LEU A 43 6.87 0.83 12.40
C LEU A 43 6.82 -0.67 12.73
N ILE A 44 6.74 -1.53 11.71
CA ILE A 44 6.59 -2.98 11.91
C ILE A 44 7.85 -3.66 12.48
N SER A 45 9.01 -3.02 12.37
CA SER A 45 10.26 -3.47 12.99
C SER A 45 10.42 -3.00 14.45
N SER A 46 9.71 -1.94 14.86
CA SER A 46 9.88 -1.34 16.19
C SER A 46 8.76 -1.67 17.17
N VAL A 47 7.55 -1.96 16.67
CA VAL A 47 6.37 -2.24 17.51
C VAL A 47 5.62 -3.46 17.00
N ASP A 48 4.91 -4.14 17.90
CA ASP A 48 4.17 -5.36 17.53
C ASP A 48 3.09 -5.05 16.48
N PRO A 49 3.21 -5.57 15.24
CA PRO A 49 2.31 -5.23 14.15
C PRO A 49 0.84 -5.56 14.44
N LYS A 50 0.56 -6.52 15.35
CA LYS A 50 -0.81 -6.87 15.73
C LYS A 50 -1.61 -5.73 16.36
N PHE A 51 -0.91 -4.74 16.94
CA PHE A 51 -1.54 -3.58 17.55
C PHE A 51 -1.54 -2.35 16.63
N LEU A 52 -0.93 -2.44 15.45
CA LEU A 52 -0.91 -1.36 14.47
C LEU A 52 -2.25 -1.27 13.75
N LYS A 53 -2.91 -0.11 13.89
CA LYS A 53 -4.06 0.26 13.06
C LYS A 53 -3.61 1.21 11.98
N LEU A 54 -3.64 0.77 10.72
CA LEU A 54 -3.18 1.58 9.59
C LEU A 54 -4.23 2.59 9.14
N THR A 55 -5.51 2.34 9.45
CA THR A 55 -6.62 3.23 9.14
C THR A 55 -7.78 3.02 10.11
N LYS A 56 -8.74 3.96 10.16
CA LYS A 56 -9.97 3.81 10.95
C LYS A 56 -10.86 2.67 10.44
N LEU A 57 -10.70 2.29 9.18
CA LEU A 57 -11.49 1.24 8.51
C LEU A 57 -10.78 -0.12 8.49
N ASP A 58 -9.77 -0.31 9.34
CA ASP A 58 -8.90 -1.49 9.36
C ASP A 58 -9.69 -2.81 9.39
N ASP A 59 -10.66 -2.89 10.29
CA ASP A 59 -11.54 -4.06 10.46
C ASP A 59 -12.37 -4.33 9.20
N LYS A 60 -12.96 -3.28 8.61
CA LYS A 60 -13.78 -3.41 7.39
C LYS A 60 -12.93 -3.86 6.21
N ILE A 61 -11.74 -3.27 6.03
CA ILE A 61 -10.81 -3.63 4.95
C ILE A 61 -10.42 -5.09 5.08
N TYR A 62 -10.03 -5.54 6.29
CA TYR A 62 -9.61 -6.92 6.51
C TYR A 62 -10.73 -7.91 6.19
N SER A 63 -11.94 -7.69 6.73
CA SER A 63 -13.09 -8.57 6.48
C SER A 63 -13.41 -8.66 4.99
N THR A 64 -13.54 -7.52 4.31
CA THR A 64 -13.87 -7.52 2.88
C THR A 64 -12.74 -8.10 2.02
N PHE A 65 -11.49 -7.87 2.42
CA PHE A 65 -10.32 -8.44 1.75
C PHE A 65 -10.35 -9.97 1.82
N ARG A 66 -10.57 -10.56 3.00
CA ARG A 66 -10.64 -12.02 3.15
C ARG A 66 -11.92 -12.64 2.59
N GLU A 67 -13.00 -11.88 2.43
CA GLU A 67 -14.18 -12.31 1.68
C GLU A 67 -13.92 -12.39 0.17
N THR A 68 -13.16 -11.43 -0.37
CA THR A 68 -12.89 -11.30 -1.81
C THR A 68 -11.69 -12.17 -2.22
N PHE A 69 -10.62 -12.17 -1.44
CA PHE A 69 -9.34 -12.83 -1.70
C PHE A 69 -9.07 -13.94 -0.66
N LYS A 70 -9.92 -14.97 -0.69
CA LYS A 70 -9.88 -16.09 0.27
C LYS A 70 -8.58 -16.89 0.20
N GLU A 71 -8.09 -17.12 -1.02
CA GLU A 71 -6.95 -18.01 -1.28
C GLU A 71 -5.66 -17.26 -1.60
N LEU A 72 -5.69 -15.91 -1.56
CA LEU A 72 -4.51 -15.12 -1.87
C LEU A 72 -3.44 -15.32 -0.79
N ASP A 73 -2.26 -15.74 -1.23
CA ASP A 73 -1.09 -15.88 -0.38
C ASP A 73 -0.49 -14.50 -0.10
N ILE A 74 -0.83 -13.96 1.07
CA ILE A 74 -0.31 -12.68 1.52
C ILE A 74 1.12 -12.76 2.02
N LYS A 75 1.68 -13.94 2.27
CA LYS A 75 3.08 -14.08 2.71
C LYS A 75 4.02 -13.80 1.54
N LEU A 76 3.78 -14.47 0.42
CA LEU A 76 4.54 -14.36 -0.81
C LEU A 76 3.62 -14.04 -1.97
N LEU A 77 3.49 -12.75 -2.26
CA LEU A 77 2.72 -12.25 -3.39
C LEU A 77 3.50 -12.41 -4.68
N LYS A 78 2.82 -12.79 -5.75
CA LYS A 78 3.36 -12.73 -7.10
C LYS A 78 2.93 -11.41 -7.75
N PRO A 79 3.76 -10.83 -8.65
CA PRO A 79 3.37 -9.62 -9.37
C PRO A 79 2.03 -9.77 -10.11
N ASP A 80 1.73 -10.96 -10.62
CA ASP A 80 0.50 -11.26 -11.35
C ASP A 80 -0.74 -11.19 -10.46
N ASP A 81 -0.62 -11.48 -9.16
CA ASP A 81 -1.74 -11.39 -8.19
C ASP A 81 -2.26 -9.96 -8.01
N LEU A 82 -1.49 -8.97 -8.47
CA LEU A 82 -1.79 -7.54 -8.38
C LEU A 82 -1.93 -6.88 -9.76
N LYS A 83 -1.21 -7.37 -10.77
CA LYS A 83 -1.05 -6.71 -12.08
C LYS A 83 -1.62 -7.48 -13.27
N SER A 84 -1.98 -8.76 -13.13
CA SER A 84 -2.66 -9.47 -14.22
C SER A 84 -4.01 -8.81 -14.53
N ASP A 85 -4.54 -9.04 -15.72
CA ASP A 85 -5.80 -8.42 -16.09
C ASP A 85 -6.95 -8.98 -15.25
N GLU A 86 -6.92 -10.27 -14.92
CA GLU A 86 -7.89 -10.91 -14.00
C GLU A 86 -7.78 -10.33 -12.58
N ALA A 87 -6.55 -10.11 -12.09
CA ALA A 87 -6.32 -9.49 -10.81
C ALA A 87 -6.87 -8.05 -10.79
N LYS A 88 -6.64 -7.26 -11.84
CA LYS A 88 -7.19 -5.90 -11.95
C LYS A 88 -8.72 -5.89 -11.94
N GLU A 89 -9.37 -6.85 -12.59
CA GLU A 89 -10.84 -6.96 -12.58
C GLU A 89 -11.40 -7.19 -11.18
N THR A 90 -10.64 -7.85 -10.30
CA THR A 90 -11.03 -8.09 -8.91
C THR A 90 -10.62 -6.93 -7.98
N TRP A 91 -9.41 -6.40 -8.15
CA TRP A 91 -8.88 -5.32 -7.33
C TRP A 91 -9.59 -3.98 -7.55
N ARG A 92 -10.02 -3.68 -8.78
CA ARG A 92 -10.74 -2.43 -9.11
C ARG A 92 -12.01 -2.23 -8.28
N PRO A 93 -13.02 -3.15 -8.31
CA PRO A 93 -14.22 -3.00 -7.51
C PRO A 93 -13.91 -3.01 -6.00
N PHE A 94 -12.93 -3.83 -5.57
CA PHE A 94 -12.47 -3.84 -4.19
C PHE A 94 -11.86 -2.51 -3.73
N CYS A 95 -11.14 -1.80 -4.59
CA CYS A 95 -10.57 -0.49 -4.25
C CYS A 95 -11.66 0.59 -4.24
N ASN A 96 -12.55 0.58 -5.24
CA ASN A 96 -13.56 1.62 -5.42
C ASN A 96 -14.61 1.67 -4.31
N GLN A 97 -14.89 0.58 -3.60
CA GLN A 97 -15.77 0.61 -2.42
C GLN A 97 -15.22 1.44 -1.24
N PHE A 98 -13.95 1.82 -1.27
CA PHE A 98 -13.32 2.70 -0.29
C PHE A 98 -13.10 4.12 -0.81
N GLU A 99 -13.54 4.43 -2.04
CA GLU A 99 -13.55 5.78 -2.56
C GLU A 99 -14.42 6.69 -1.67
N GLY A 100 -13.86 7.85 -1.29
CA GLY A 100 -14.50 8.78 -0.35
C GLY A 100 -14.51 8.33 1.12
N LEU A 101 -14.14 7.08 1.42
CA LEU A 101 -14.00 6.56 2.78
C LEU A 101 -12.55 6.58 3.27
N ILE A 102 -11.60 6.34 2.36
CA ILE A 102 -10.17 6.40 2.62
C ILE A 102 -9.60 7.61 1.87
N GLU A 103 -8.90 8.48 2.62
CA GLU A 103 -8.20 9.61 2.03
C GLU A 103 -7.07 9.13 1.10
N ASP A 104 -7.06 9.69 -0.11
CA ASP A 104 -6.20 9.28 -1.22
C ASP A 104 -6.18 7.75 -1.43
N PHE A 105 -7.35 7.11 -1.47
CA PHE A 105 -7.47 5.64 -1.58
C PHE A 105 -6.68 5.03 -2.77
N ASN A 106 -6.57 5.78 -3.88
CA ASN A 106 -5.86 5.39 -5.09
C ASN A 106 -4.40 5.88 -5.14
N TYR A 107 -3.88 6.46 -4.04
CA TYR A 107 -2.52 6.97 -3.97
C TYR A 107 -1.48 5.87 -4.16
N GLY A 108 -0.41 6.18 -4.90
CA GLY A 108 0.67 5.25 -5.18
C GLY A 108 1.55 4.97 -3.97
N THR A 109 1.70 3.69 -3.62
CA THR A 109 2.54 3.20 -2.52
C THR A 109 3.41 2.03 -2.97
N LEU A 110 4.35 1.64 -2.12
CA LEU A 110 5.18 0.46 -2.33
C LEU A 110 4.76 -0.67 -1.39
N LEU A 111 4.60 -1.86 -1.93
CA LEU A 111 4.23 -3.07 -1.22
C LEU A 111 5.32 -4.13 -1.38
N ARG A 112 5.61 -4.88 -0.31
CA ARG A 112 6.56 -5.99 -0.36
C ARG A 112 5.91 -7.23 -0.95
N LEU A 113 6.59 -7.90 -1.87
CA LEU A 113 6.14 -9.17 -2.43
C LEU A 113 6.27 -10.28 -1.38
N ASP A 114 7.46 -10.44 -0.82
CA ASP A 114 7.75 -11.30 0.33
C ASP A 114 7.83 -10.45 1.61
N CYS A 115 6.95 -10.72 2.58
CA CYS A 115 6.89 -9.97 3.84
C CYS A 115 8.09 -10.25 4.78
N GLU A 116 8.85 -11.31 4.55
CA GLU A 116 10.03 -11.65 5.37
C GLU A 116 11.30 -10.90 4.93
N LYS A 117 11.24 -10.32 3.73
CA LYS A 117 12.32 -9.53 3.12
C LYS A 117 12.08 -8.03 3.28
N ASP A 118 13.14 -7.27 3.03
CA ASP A 118 13.13 -5.81 3.12
C ASP A 118 12.63 -5.20 1.80
N TYR A 119 12.46 -3.88 1.76
CA TYR A 119 12.13 -3.17 0.53
C TYR A 119 13.35 -3.10 -0.40
N THR A 120 13.36 -3.94 -1.43
CA THR A 120 14.37 -3.93 -2.51
C THR A 120 13.69 -3.85 -3.87
N GLU A 121 14.43 -3.51 -4.93
CA GLU A 121 13.88 -3.43 -6.29
C GLU A 121 13.18 -4.74 -6.71
N GLU A 122 13.78 -5.90 -6.37
CA GLU A 122 13.24 -7.23 -6.70
C GLU A 122 12.08 -7.68 -5.81
N ASN A 123 11.96 -7.13 -4.59
CA ASN A 123 10.94 -7.52 -3.61
C ASN A 123 9.82 -6.48 -3.46
N THR A 124 9.80 -5.44 -4.28
CA THR A 124 8.87 -4.33 -4.13
C THR A 124 8.02 -4.16 -5.38
N ILE A 125 6.74 -3.89 -5.17
CA ILE A 125 5.80 -3.62 -6.25
C ILE A 125 5.01 -2.34 -5.95
N PHE A 126 4.74 -1.57 -7.00
CA PHE A 126 3.81 -0.45 -6.92
C PHE A 126 2.40 -0.96 -6.69
N ALA A 127 1.72 -0.40 -5.69
CA ALA A 127 0.35 -0.74 -5.31
C ALA A 127 -0.40 0.53 -4.88
N THR A 128 -1.72 0.55 -5.01
CA THR A 128 -2.53 1.63 -4.44
C THR A 128 -2.54 1.57 -2.92
N ARG A 129 -2.84 2.69 -2.25
CA ARG A 129 -2.95 2.74 -0.79
C ARG A 129 -3.96 1.73 -0.26
N VAL A 130 -5.07 1.49 -0.95
CA VAL A 130 -6.05 0.46 -0.57
C VAL A 130 -5.48 -0.95 -0.70
N GLN A 131 -4.77 -1.26 -1.80
CA GLN A 131 -4.09 -2.55 -1.96
C GLN A 131 -3.07 -2.77 -0.84
N PHE A 132 -2.27 -1.75 -0.54
CA PHE A 132 -1.31 -1.75 0.55
C PHE A 132 -1.99 -2.04 1.88
N PHE A 133 -3.05 -1.30 2.24
CA PHE A 133 -3.79 -1.53 3.47
C PHE A 133 -4.37 -2.94 3.53
N ALA A 134 -5.02 -3.41 2.48
CA ALA A 134 -5.62 -4.74 2.45
C ALA A 134 -4.61 -5.84 2.78
N VAL A 135 -3.46 -5.81 2.10
CA VAL A 135 -2.40 -6.81 2.29
C VAL A 135 -1.71 -6.65 3.64
N GLU A 136 -1.26 -5.44 4.00
CA GLU A 136 -0.46 -5.23 5.21
C GLU A 136 -1.29 -5.37 6.50
N ILE A 137 -2.56 -4.98 6.48
CA ILE A 137 -3.47 -5.27 7.61
C ILE A 137 -3.62 -6.77 7.80
N ALA A 138 -3.83 -7.52 6.71
CA ALA A 138 -3.93 -8.96 6.78
C ALA A 138 -2.63 -9.60 7.30
N ARG A 139 -1.46 -9.14 6.82
CA ARG A 139 -0.15 -9.59 7.30
C ARG A 139 0.06 -9.31 8.79
N ASN A 140 -0.36 -8.14 9.26
CA ASN A 140 -0.26 -7.75 10.67
C ASN A 140 -1.15 -8.63 11.56
N ARG A 141 -2.43 -8.80 11.17
CA ARG A 141 -3.41 -9.59 11.94
C ARG A 141 -3.07 -11.07 11.97
N GLU A 142 -2.61 -11.61 10.85
CA GLU A 142 -2.27 -13.04 10.70
C GLU A 142 -0.85 -13.36 11.18
N GLY A 143 -0.08 -12.34 11.56
CA GLY A 143 1.23 -12.49 12.20
C GLY A 143 2.39 -12.73 11.24
N TYR A 144 2.19 -12.56 9.93
CA TYR A 144 3.25 -12.67 8.94
C TYR A 144 4.32 -11.59 9.08
N ASN A 145 3.93 -10.39 9.53
CA ASN A 145 4.88 -9.30 9.81
C ASN A 145 5.58 -9.41 11.18
N ASN A 146 5.21 -10.37 12.04
CA ASN A 146 5.85 -10.53 13.35
C ASN A 146 7.31 -11.01 13.23
N THR A 147 7.71 -11.55 12.08
CA THR A 147 9.11 -11.90 11.80
C THR A 147 10.00 -10.65 11.68
N SER A 148 9.44 -9.52 11.27
CA SER A 148 10.17 -8.25 11.11
C SER A 148 10.61 -7.63 12.44
N LEU A 149 9.90 -7.90 13.55
CA LEU A 149 10.29 -7.50 14.91
C LEU A 149 11.58 -8.17 15.41
N LYS A 150 11.88 -9.39 14.94
CA LYS A 150 12.98 -10.21 15.48
C LYS A 150 14.35 -9.86 14.89
N LYS A 151 14.41 -8.94 13.92
CA LYS A 151 15.65 -8.54 13.26
C LYS A 151 16.36 -7.36 13.95
N SER A 152 15.84 -6.86 15.09
CA SER A 152 16.48 -5.80 15.89
C SER A 152 17.39 -6.34 17.00
#